data_AF-A0A0E2E571-F1
#
_entry.id   AF-A0A0E2E571-F1
#
_cell.length_a   1.000
_cell.length_b   1.000
_cell.length_c   1.000
_cell.angle_alpha   90.00
_cell.angle_beta   90.00
_cell.angle_gamma   90.00
#
_symmetry.space_group_name_H-M   'P 1'
#
loop_
_entity.id
_entity.type
_entity.pdbx_description
1 polymer ?
#
loop_
_entity_poly.entity_id
_entity_poly.type
_entity_poly.pdbx_seq_one_letter_code
_entity_poly.pdbx_strand_id
1 'polypeptide(L)'
;MKPIKKLFFLVMFVFVSFSAFAFDEGFTLGLRSNFSGSYTDPHINEADKEYLGAAFMRGMAGFIMNGEAELTYIFDSKRYFNYTNNNIFGGLGLAFNLGVGQGFSGQISGQYNSSLGKDIEVYCRVYMTPVVTFGTTVKALLFKNRLAVGLGLGGKMLADPQPTYELYTNLTDEEAKMLHNDGAGPDFFPETGTLYIPGSMTRKMNPLGLTLKAVIDYNIPLIEKMNVTMGSYASYTIYKPGYVSLPKKIAKAAIENGKLKGIDVNFERDSIKSFFMNSLDFGISLGLLFRI
;
A
#
# COMPACT_ATOMS: atom_id res chain seq x y z
N MET A 1 -30.41 20.36 25.44
CA MET A 1 -29.42 20.26 24.34
C MET A 1 -28.21 19.46 24.83
N LYS A 2 -27.90 18.33 24.17
CA LYS A 2 -27.05 17.23 24.67
C LYS A 2 -25.59 17.63 25.00
N PRO A 3 -24.96 17.01 26.03
CA PRO A 3 -23.58 17.29 26.48
C PRO A 3 -22.51 17.02 25.41
N ILE A 4 -22.81 16.19 24.40
CA ILE A 4 -21.92 15.89 23.26
C ILE A 4 -21.54 17.15 22.47
N LYS A 5 -22.46 18.12 22.33
CA LYS A 5 -22.15 19.39 21.64
C LYS A 5 -21.15 20.25 22.43
N LYS A 6 -21.15 20.18 23.76
CA LYS A 6 -20.22 20.92 24.62
C LYS A 6 -18.80 20.33 24.57
N LEU A 7 -18.68 19.01 24.47
CA LEU A 7 -17.38 18.35 24.34
C LEU A 7 -16.72 18.68 22.99
N PHE A 8 -17.48 18.66 21.90
CA PHE A 8 -16.99 19.12 20.58
C PHE A 8 -16.55 20.57 20.60
N PHE A 9 -17.31 21.45 21.26
CA PHE A 9 -16.97 22.86 21.42
C PHE A 9 -15.70 23.05 22.27
N LEU A 10 -15.55 22.28 23.35
CA LEU A 10 -14.38 22.32 24.23
C LEU A 10 -13.11 21.85 23.50
N VAL A 11 -13.21 20.75 22.74
CA VAL A 11 -12.10 20.25 21.91
C VAL A 11 -11.73 21.30 20.86
N MET A 12 -12.70 21.90 20.16
CA MET A 12 -12.44 23.01 19.23
C MET A 12 -11.82 24.24 19.93
N PHE A 13 -12.23 24.57 21.16
CA PHE A 13 -11.73 25.74 21.88
C PHE A 13 -10.30 25.57 22.40
N VAL A 14 -9.90 24.34 22.75
CA VAL A 14 -8.51 24.01 23.11
C VAL A 14 -7.58 24.16 21.88
N PHE A 15 -8.06 23.89 20.67
CA PHE A 15 -7.29 24.09 19.43
C PHE A 15 -7.07 25.55 19.03
N VAL A 16 -7.91 26.49 19.51
CA VAL A 16 -7.86 27.91 19.13
C VAL A 16 -6.89 28.73 20.01
N SER A 17 -6.55 28.25 21.20
CA SER A 17 -5.86 29.05 22.23
C SER A 17 -4.32 29.11 22.12
N PHE A 18 -3.70 28.38 21.19
CA PHE A 18 -2.27 28.56 20.92
C PHE A 18 -2.10 29.57 19.79
N SER A 19 -1.63 30.78 20.06
CA SER A 19 -1.09 31.70 19.05
C SER A 19 0.32 31.25 18.69
N ALA A 20 0.39 30.20 17.88
CA ALA A 20 1.62 29.74 17.26
C ALA A 20 1.41 29.81 15.73
N PHE A 21 2.30 30.54 15.06
CA PHE A 21 2.25 30.81 13.62
C PHE A 21 2.54 29.51 12.86
N ALA A 22 1.63 29.07 11.99
CA ALA A 22 1.97 28.07 10.97
C ALA A 22 2.61 28.80 9.77
N PHE A 23 3.24 28.06 8.85
CA PHE A 23 3.89 28.68 7.70
C PHE A 23 2.85 29.23 6.75
N ASP A 24 2.84 30.55 6.58
CA ASP A 24 1.81 31.25 5.80
C ASP A 24 2.07 31.23 4.30
N GLU A 25 3.34 31.18 3.87
CA GLU A 25 3.74 31.22 2.46
C GLU A 25 5.12 30.57 2.24
N GLY A 26 5.42 30.23 0.97
CA GLY A 26 6.76 29.83 0.53
C GLY A 26 7.01 28.32 0.57
N PHE A 27 8.29 27.93 0.51
CA PHE A 27 8.70 26.53 0.49
C PHE A 27 8.74 25.94 1.89
N THR A 28 8.28 24.69 1.98
CA THR A 28 8.36 23.89 3.18
C THR A 28 8.86 22.49 2.84
N LEU A 29 9.68 21.93 3.73
CA LEU A 29 10.20 20.57 3.63
C LEU A 29 9.63 19.73 4.77
N GLY A 30 8.84 18.72 4.42
CA GLY A 30 8.32 17.72 5.34
C GLY A 30 9.18 16.46 5.33
N LEU A 31 9.50 15.94 6.51
CA LEU A 31 10.07 14.61 6.69
C LEU A 31 9.12 13.81 7.58
N ARG A 32 8.63 12.67 7.09
CA ARG A 32 7.52 11.94 7.69
C ARG A 32 7.80 10.45 7.76
N SER A 33 7.27 9.82 8.82
CA SER A 33 7.16 8.37 8.95
C SER A 33 5.69 7.98 8.89
N ASN A 34 5.38 7.03 8.02
CA ASN A 34 4.03 6.54 7.76
C ASN A 34 3.89 5.12 8.34
N PHE A 35 2.97 4.96 9.29
CA PHE A 35 2.62 3.68 9.91
C PHE A 35 1.30 3.21 9.30
N SER A 36 1.32 2.08 8.60
CA SER A 36 0.27 1.82 7.60
C SER A 36 -0.20 0.38 7.63
N GLY A 37 -1.52 0.21 7.61
CA GLY A 37 -2.12 -1.02 7.11
C GLY A 37 -2.04 -1.02 5.58
N SER A 38 -1.83 -2.20 5.00
CA SER A 38 -1.82 -2.41 3.55
C SER A 38 -2.72 -3.59 3.23
N TYR A 39 -3.81 -3.34 2.52
CA TYR A 39 -4.70 -4.37 2.01
C TYR A 39 -4.39 -4.62 0.54
N THR A 40 -4.05 -5.85 0.19
CA THR A 40 -3.92 -6.28 -1.21
C THR A 40 -5.28 -6.65 -1.75
N ASP A 41 -5.56 -6.24 -2.98
CA ASP A 41 -6.85 -6.42 -3.65
C ASP A 41 -6.63 -7.08 -5.03
N PRO A 42 -6.36 -8.40 -5.04
CA PRO A 42 -6.02 -9.10 -6.27
C PRO A 42 -7.25 -9.26 -7.17
N HIS A 43 -7.08 -8.95 -8.45
CA HIS A 43 -8.10 -9.15 -9.48
C HIS A 43 -7.53 -10.00 -10.60
N ILE A 44 -8.27 -11.02 -11.01
CA ILE A 44 -7.89 -11.96 -12.07
C ILE A 44 -9.16 -12.54 -12.70
N ASN A 45 -9.14 -12.80 -14.01
CA ASN A 45 -10.30 -13.38 -14.70
C ASN A 45 -10.36 -14.91 -14.53
N GLU A 46 -11.49 -15.52 -14.90
CA GLU A 46 -11.68 -16.97 -14.77
C GLU A 46 -10.67 -17.79 -15.59
N ALA A 47 -10.33 -17.36 -16.80
CA ALA A 47 -9.40 -18.08 -17.67
C ALA A 47 -7.98 -18.16 -17.07
N ASP A 48 -7.47 -17.05 -16.55
CA ASP A 48 -6.16 -16.99 -15.91
C ASP A 48 -6.18 -17.69 -14.53
N LYS A 49 -7.33 -17.68 -13.82
CA LYS A 49 -7.50 -18.48 -12.58
C LYS A 49 -7.44 -19.97 -12.86
N GLU A 50 -8.12 -20.44 -13.90
CA GLU A 50 -8.10 -21.85 -14.32
C GLU A 50 -6.69 -22.27 -14.74
N TYR A 51 -5.99 -21.41 -15.48
CA TYR A 51 -4.59 -21.59 -15.84
C TYR A 51 -3.67 -21.74 -14.61
N LEU A 52 -3.93 -20.97 -13.55
CA LEU A 52 -3.21 -21.09 -12.27
C LEU A 52 -3.65 -22.29 -11.40
N GLY A 53 -4.74 -22.97 -11.77
CA GLY A 53 -5.32 -24.04 -10.95
C GLY A 53 -5.99 -23.53 -9.67
N ALA A 54 -6.43 -22.27 -9.64
CA ALA A 54 -7.11 -21.66 -8.50
C ALA A 54 -8.60 -21.46 -8.81
N ALA A 55 -9.50 -21.85 -7.90
CA ALA A 55 -10.93 -21.54 -8.01
C ALA A 55 -11.23 -20.11 -7.56
N PHE A 56 -10.52 -19.64 -6.54
CA PHE A 56 -10.64 -18.30 -6.00
C PHE A 56 -9.29 -17.68 -5.69
N MET A 57 -9.28 -16.35 -5.65
CA MET A 57 -8.17 -15.53 -5.20
C MET A 57 -8.73 -14.36 -4.39
N ARG A 58 -8.23 -14.16 -3.17
CA ARG A 58 -8.68 -13.11 -2.24
C ARG A 58 -7.49 -12.35 -1.69
N GLY A 59 -7.73 -11.10 -1.32
CA GLY A 59 -6.75 -10.22 -0.70
C GLY A 59 -6.49 -10.49 0.78
N MET A 60 -5.34 -10.03 1.27
CA MET A 60 -5.02 -9.98 2.70
C MET A 60 -4.60 -8.58 3.14
N ALA A 61 -4.71 -8.34 4.44
CA ALA A 61 -4.11 -7.18 5.10
C ALA A 61 -2.77 -7.52 5.73
N GLY A 62 -1.85 -6.55 5.70
CA GLY A 62 -0.56 -6.56 6.37
C GLY A 62 -0.21 -5.19 6.90
N PHE A 63 0.99 -5.07 7.47
CA PHE A 63 1.51 -3.81 8.02
C PHE A 63 2.79 -3.41 7.29
N ILE A 64 2.92 -2.13 6.95
CA ILE A 64 4.10 -1.56 6.31
C ILE A 64 4.49 -0.23 6.95
N MET A 65 5.78 0.07 6.92
CA MET A 65 6.33 1.35 7.33
C MET A 65 7.10 2.02 6.20
N ASN A 66 6.85 3.31 5.99
CA ASN A 66 7.47 4.11 4.93
C ASN A 66 7.98 5.44 5.47
N GLY A 67 9.17 5.87 5.05
CA GLY A 67 9.63 7.24 5.19
C GLY A 67 9.26 8.06 3.96
N GLU A 68 8.91 9.33 4.13
CA GLU A 68 8.53 10.25 3.04
C GLU A 68 9.14 11.63 3.26
N ALA A 69 9.78 12.16 2.21
CA ALA A 69 10.15 13.55 2.08
C ALA A 69 9.12 14.28 1.20
N GLU A 70 8.66 15.44 1.64
CA GLU A 70 7.65 16.25 0.95
C GLU A 70 8.15 17.68 0.78
N LEU A 71 8.33 18.15 -0.45
CA LEU A 71 8.61 19.55 -0.75
C LEU A 71 7.33 20.24 -1.18
N THR A 72 6.86 21.21 -0.41
CA THR A 72 5.62 21.94 -0.70
C THR A 72 5.89 23.42 -0.94
N TYR A 73 5.32 23.98 -2.00
CA TYR A 73 5.18 25.42 -2.16
C TYR A 73 3.78 25.87 -1.77
N ILE A 74 3.69 26.87 -0.88
CA ILE A 74 2.43 27.42 -0.38
C ILE A 74 2.08 28.70 -1.13
N PHE A 75 0.96 28.67 -1.83
CA PHE A 75 0.27 29.83 -2.42
C PHE A 75 -0.69 30.41 -1.38
N ASP A 76 -0.28 31.48 -0.69
CA ASP A 76 -1.04 32.05 0.40
C ASP A 76 -2.33 32.77 -0.05
N SER A 77 -3.33 32.73 0.84
CA SER A 77 -4.66 33.30 0.64
C SER A 77 -4.67 34.81 0.37
N LYS A 78 -3.76 35.58 0.97
CA LYS A 78 -3.76 37.04 0.85
C LYS A 78 -3.24 37.49 -0.51
N ARG A 79 -2.08 36.98 -0.90
CA ARG A 79 -1.39 37.35 -2.14
C ARG A 79 -2.03 36.75 -3.38
N TYR A 80 -2.42 35.47 -3.31
CA TYR A 80 -2.85 34.74 -4.50
C TYR A 80 -4.37 34.66 -4.65
N PHE A 81 -5.14 34.91 -3.58
CA PHE A 81 -6.59 34.76 -3.58
C PHE A 81 -7.34 36.01 -3.08
N ASN A 82 -6.65 37.12 -2.79
CA ASN A 82 -7.21 38.40 -2.34
C ASN A 82 -8.04 38.33 -1.05
N TYR A 83 -7.72 37.41 -0.13
CA TYR A 83 -8.36 37.36 1.19
C TYR A 83 -7.76 38.40 2.13
N THR A 84 -8.59 38.95 3.03
CA THR A 84 -8.12 39.91 4.05
C THR A 84 -7.28 39.25 5.15
N ASN A 85 -7.55 37.98 5.46
CA ASN A 85 -6.83 37.20 6.47
C ASN A 85 -6.78 35.70 6.12
N ASN A 86 -5.94 34.95 6.82
CA ASN A 86 -5.71 33.51 6.67
C ASN A 86 -6.42 32.67 7.75
N ASN A 87 -7.40 33.25 8.48
CA ASN A 87 -7.96 32.60 9.67
C ASN A 87 -8.76 31.33 9.34
N ILE A 88 -9.42 31.29 8.19
CA ILE A 88 -10.28 30.17 7.75
C ILE A 88 -9.61 29.44 6.58
N PHE A 89 -9.34 30.16 5.50
CA PHE A 89 -8.62 29.65 4.33
C PHE A 89 -7.25 30.30 4.31
N GLY A 90 -6.20 29.47 4.39
CA GLY A 90 -4.84 29.97 4.43
C GLY A 90 -4.13 29.91 3.08
N GLY A 91 -4.58 29.04 2.17
CA GLY A 91 -4.08 28.98 0.79
C GLY A 91 -4.15 27.58 0.18
N LEU A 92 -3.42 27.39 -0.93
CA LEU A 92 -3.19 26.09 -1.54
C LEU A 92 -1.72 25.72 -1.47
N GLY A 93 -1.41 24.46 -1.19
CA GLY A 93 -0.08 23.89 -1.26
C GLY A 93 0.05 22.96 -2.46
N LEU A 94 1.11 23.11 -3.25
CA LEU A 94 1.53 22.10 -4.24
C LEU A 94 2.73 21.36 -3.68
N ALA A 95 2.55 20.07 -3.40
CA ALA A 95 3.53 19.21 -2.76
C ALA A 95 4.07 18.17 -3.75
N PHE A 96 5.39 17.94 -3.69
CA PHE A 96 6.10 16.86 -4.36
C PHE A 96 6.62 15.90 -3.30
N ASN A 97 6.29 14.62 -3.43
CA ASN A 97 6.52 13.63 -2.41
C ASN A 97 7.44 12.54 -2.97
N LEU A 98 8.43 12.14 -2.20
CA LEU A 98 9.31 10.99 -2.48
C LEU A 98 9.46 10.19 -1.20
N GLY A 99 9.14 8.91 -1.26
CA GLY A 99 9.18 8.01 -0.11
C GLY A 99 9.87 6.69 -0.44
N VAL A 100 10.42 6.08 0.60
CA VAL A 100 11.07 4.78 0.56
C VAL A 100 10.66 3.99 1.80
N GLY A 101 10.38 2.71 1.62
CA GLY A 101 10.13 1.82 2.75
C GLY A 101 9.71 0.43 2.32
N GLN A 102 8.67 -0.07 2.95
CA GLN A 102 8.18 -1.43 2.83
C GLN A 102 6.93 -1.51 1.93
N GLY A 103 6.85 -2.60 1.18
CA GLY A 103 5.65 -3.05 0.49
C GLY A 103 5.14 -4.35 1.07
N PHE A 104 3.85 -4.59 0.86
CA PHE A 104 3.19 -5.82 1.25
C PHE A 104 2.29 -6.27 0.10
N SER A 105 2.32 -7.57 -0.18
CA SER A 105 1.33 -8.25 -1.01
C SER A 105 0.91 -9.53 -0.31
N GLY A 106 -0.36 -9.66 0.02
CA GLY A 106 -0.90 -10.87 0.62
C GLY A 106 -2.10 -11.40 -0.15
N GLN A 107 -2.08 -12.70 -0.43
CA GLN A 107 -3.08 -13.36 -1.28
C GLN A 107 -3.46 -14.71 -0.71
N ILE A 108 -4.75 -15.02 -0.73
CA ILE A 108 -5.31 -16.35 -0.45
C ILE A 108 -5.75 -16.92 -1.79
N SER A 109 -5.19 -18.06 -2.18
CA SER A 109 -5.62 -18.81 -3.37
C SER A 109 -6.01 -20.22 -2.98
N GLY A 110 -7.00 -20.82 -3.64
CA GLY A 110 -7.44 -22.15 -3.24
C GLY A 110 -8.39 -22.84 -4.19
N GLN A 111 -8.69 -24.09 -3.87
CA GLN A 111 -9.65 -24.94 -4.59
C GLN A 111 -10.28 -25.96 -3.62
N TYR A 112 -11.51 -26.38 -3.94
CA TYR A 112 -12.20 -27.43 -3.19
C TYR A 112 -11.51 -28.79 -3.38
N ASN A 113 -11.28 -29.51 -2.29
CA ASN A 113 -10.76 -30.88 -2.32
C ASN A 113 -11.81 -31.87 -1.82
N SER A 114 -12.26 -32.76 -2.71
CA SER A 114 -13.30 -33.76 -2.40
C SER A 114 -12.86 -34.79 -1.38
N SER A 115 -11.56 -35.13 -1.32
CA SER A 115 -11.02 -36.12 -0.38
C SER A 115 -11.00 -35.60 1.06
N LEU A 116 -10.88 -34.28 1.24
CA LEU A 116 -10.90 -33.62 2.54
C LEU A 116 -12.26 -32.97 2.86
N GLY A 117 -13.18 -32.91 1.90
CA GLY A 117 -14.49 -32.28 2.07
C GLY A 117 -14.45 -30.79 2.39
N LYS A 118 -13.38 -30.08 2.00
CA LYS A 118 -13.19 -28.65 2.29
C LYS A 118 -12.36 -27.92 1.24
N ASP A 119 -12.42 -26.59 1.26
CA ASP A 119 -11.55 -25.73 0.47
C ASP A 119 -10.13 -25.72 1.06
N ILE A 120 -9.14 -26.04 0.22
CA ILE A 120 -7.73 -25.83 0.54
C ILE A 120 -7.43 -24.37 0.29
N GLU A 121 -7.13 -23.62 1.34
CA GLU A 121 -6.72 -22.23 1.28
C GLU A 121 -5.21 -22.14 1.45
N VAL A 122 -4.53 -21.60 0.43
CA VAL A 122 -3.09 -21.32 0.44
C VAL A 122 -2.89 -19.82 0.68
N TYR A 123 -2.22 -19.51 1.76
CA TYR A 123 -1.94 -18.17 2.26
C TYR A 123 -0.52 -17.79 1.83
N CYS A 124 -0.38 -16.84 0.92
CA CYS A 124 0.92 -16.33 0.48
C CYS A 124 1.05 -14.85 0.86
N ARG A 125 2.01 -14.53 1.72
CA ARG A 125 2.39 -13.16 2.08
C ARG A 125 3.76 -12.87 1.53
N VAL A 126 3.92 -11.72 0.89
CA VAL A 126 5.17 -11.25 0.30
C VAL A 126 5.48 -9.89 0.89
N TYR A 127 6.64 -9.76 1.51
CA TYR A 127 7.16 -8.52 2.07
C TYR A 127 8.27 -8.00 1.17
N MET A 128 8.16 -6.74 0.78
CA MET A 128 9.03 -6.12 -0.23
C MET A 128 9.78 -4.95 0.40
N THR A 129 11.10 -4.89 0.25
CA THR A 129 11.92 -3.74 0.65
C THR A 129 13.18 -3.66 -0.23
N PRO A 130 13.43 -2.55 -0.95
CA PRO A 130 12.70 -1.28 -0.87
C PRO A 130 11.51 -1.19 -1.82
N VAL A 131 10.50 -0.44 -1.40
CA VAL A 131 9.46 0.13 -2.27
C VAL A 131 9.64 1.64 -2.31
N VAL A 132 9.59 2.21 -3.52
CA VAL A 132 9.72 3.65 -3.75
C VAL A 132 8.36 4.22 -4.11
N THR A 133 7.92 5.25 -3.41
CA THR A 133 6.70 6.00 -3.71
C THR A 133 7.05 7.41 -4.14
N PHE A 134 6.38 7.93 -5.15
CA PHE A 134 6.58 9.32 -5.59
C PHE A 134 5.28 9.91 -6.08
N GLY A 135 5.12 11.23 -6.03
CA GLY A 135 3.92 11.85 -6.56
C GLY A 135 3.81 13.33 -6.27
N THR A 136 2.65 13.86 -6.66
CA THR A 136 2.26 15.25 -6.42
C THR A 136 0.95 15.29 -5.66
N THR A 137 0.84 16.18 -4.69
CA THR A 137 -0.38 16.36 -3.89
C THR A 137 -0.75 17.85 -3.89
N VAL A 138 -2.01 18.15 -4.20
CA VAL A 138 -2.57 19.48 -3.98
C VAL A 138 -3.26 19.48 -2.62
N LYS A 139 -2.92 20.46 -1.77
CA LYS A 139 -3.44 20.58 -0.41
C LYS A 139 -4.20 21.90 -0.25
N ALA A 140 -5.42 21.84 0.24
CA ALA A 140 -6.12 23.00 0.78
C ALA A 140 -5.64 23.24 2.21
N LEU A 141 -5.12 24.43 2.48
CA LEU A 141 -4.63 24.82 3.80
C LEU A 141 -5.70 25.65 4.51
N LEU A 142 -6.08 25.20 5.70
CA LEU A 142 -7.20 25.69 6.47
C LEU A 142 -6.75 26.08 7.89
N PHE A 143 -7.51 26.97 8.50
CA PHE A 143 -7.34 27.38 9.91
C PHE A 143 -5.92 27.85 10.24
N LYS A 144 -5.46 28.90 9.56
CA LYS A 144 -4.07 29.39 9.64
C LYS A 144 -3.06 28.28 9.31
N ASN A 145 -3.30 27.55 8.23
CA ASN A 145 -2.45 26.43 7.75
C ASN A 145 -2.22 25.31 8.77
N ARG A 146 -3.08 25.20 9.80
CA ARG A 146 -3.02 24.12 10.78
C ARG A 146 -3.62 22.83 10.26
N LEU A 147 -4.65 22.91 9.45
CA LEU A 147 -5.25 21.73 8.84
C LEU A 147 -4.94 21.76 7.34
N ALA A 148 -4.39 20.70 6.80
CA ALA A 148 -4.24 20.52 5.37
C ALA A 148 -5.07 19.32 4.93
N VAL A 149 -5.88 19.48 3.89
CA VAL A 149 -6.61 18.38 3.26
C VAL A 149 -6.14 18.30 1.83
N GLY A 150 -5.71 17.14 1.37
CA GLY A 150 -5.09 17.01 0.06
C GLY A 150 -5.49 15.77 -0.72
N LEU A 151 -5.39 15.91 -2.04
CA LEU A 151 -5.53 14.85 -3.02
C LEU A 151 -4.31 14.84 -3.91
N GLY A 152 -3.82 13.65 -4.22
CA GLY A 152 -2.58 13.46 -4.94
C GLY A 152 -2.62 12.28 -5.91
N LEU A 153 -1.70 12.35 -6.84
CA LEU A 153 -1.44 11.36 -7.88
C LEU A 153 0.04 11.04 -7.89
N GLY A 154 0.39 9.78 -8.11
CA GLY A 154 1.76 9.33 -8.03
C GLY A 154 1.99 7.92 -8.56
N GLY A 155 3.16 7.39 -8.24
CA GLY A 155 3.54 6.03 -8.52
C GLY A 155 4.08 5.32 -7.29
N LYS A 156 3.92 3.99 -7.29
CA LYS A 156 4.53 3.06 -6.34
C LYS A 156 5.34 2.04 -7.13
N MET A 157 6.64 2.03 -6.91
CA MET A 157 7.59 1.16 -7.61
C MET A 157 8.11 0.07 -6.67
N LEU A 158 7.90 -1.18 -7.04
CA LEU A 158 8.49 -2.33 -6.36
C LEU A 158 9.94 -2.47 -6.82
N ALA A 159 10.88 -2.04 -5.97
CA ALA A 159 12.31 -1.99 -6.28
C ALA A 159 13.10 -3.11 -5.58
N ASP A 160 12.41 -4.01 -4.86
CA ASP A 160 13.01 -5.13 -4.17
C ASP A 160 13.32 -6.27 -5.16
N PRO A 161 14.59 -6.64 -5.36
CA PRO A 161 14.97 -7.75 -6.23
C PRO A 161 14.73 -9.13 -5.59
N GLN A 162 14.60 -9.20 -4.26
CA GLN A 162 14.58 -10.44 -3.48
C GLN A 162 13.58 -10.35 -2.31
N PRO A 163 12.27 -10.17 -2.57
CA PRO A 163 11.30 -10.06 -1.51
C PRO A 163 11.19 -11.35 -0.72
N THR A 164 10.92 -11.24 0.57
CA THR A 164 10.68 -12.41 1.43
C THR A 164 9.23 -12.81 1.39
N TYR A 165 8.94 -14.09 1.61
CA TYR A 165 7.59 -14.59 1.63
C TYR A 165 7.32 -15.58 2.75
N GLU A 166 6.07 -15.66 3.15
CA GLU A 166 5.50 -16.66 4.05
C GLU A 166 4.38 -17.39 3.31
N LEU A 167 4.45 -18.71 3.31
CA LEU A 167 3.47 -19.60 2.68
C LEU A 167 2.96 -20.57 3.73
N TYR A 168 1.64 -20.67 3.88
CA TYR A 168 1.01 -21.64 4.77
C TYR A 168 -0.40 -21.99 4.28
N THR A 169 -1.06 -22.96 4.91
CA THR A 169 -2.40 -23.39 4.52
C THR A 169 -3.34 -23.49 5.71
N ASN A 170 -4.64 -23.68 5.45
CA ASN A 170 -5.65 -24.03 6.46
C ASN A 170 -5.70 -25.53 6.80
N LEU A 171 -4.69 -26.30 6.39
CA LEU A 171 -4.63 -27.75 6.61
C LEU A 171 -3.93 -28.09 7.94
N THR A 172 -4.34 -29.20 8.55
CA THR A 172 -3.58 -29.82 9.64
C THR A 172 -2.38 -30.58 9.08
N ASP A 173 -1.41 -30.90 9.94
CA ASP A 173 -0.24 -31.70 9.54
C ASP A 173 -0.62 -33.07 8.96
N GLU A 174 -1.71 -33.68 9.45
CA GLU A 174 -2.20 -34.97 8.95
C GLU A 174 -2.79 -34.84 7.54
N GLU A 175 -3.62 -33.83 7.31
CA GLU A 175 -4.21 -33.55 5.99
C GLU A 175 -3.13 -33.18 4.97
N ALA A 176 -2.14 -32.37 5.38
CA ALA A 176 -1.00 -32.02 4.54
C ALA A 176 -0.17 -33.26 4.16
N LYS A 177 0.08 -34.19 5.10
CA LYS A 177 0.76 -35.47 4.82
C LYS A 177 -0.04 -36.33 3.84
N MET A 178 -1.36 -36.44 4.06
CA MET A 178 -2.24 -37.21 3.15
C MET A 178 -2.20 -36.68 1.72
N LEU A 179 -2.24 -35.35 1.55
CA LEU A 179 -2.16 -34.73 0.22
C LEU A 179 -0.76 -34.79 -0.40
N HIS A 180 0.29 -34.72 0.41
CA HIS A 180 1.66 -34.84 -0.07
C HIS A 180 1.96 -36.24 -0.61
N ASN A 181 1.27 -37.28 -0.10
CA ASN A 181 1.30 -38.66 -0.60
C ASN A 181 2.73 -39.17 -0.84
N ASP A 182 3.57 -39.16 0.21
CA ASP A 182 4.99 -39.55 0.16
C ASP A 182 5.84 -38.84 -0.92
N GLY A 183 5.46 -37.60 -1.27
CA GLY A 183 6.14 -36.78 -2.27
C GLY A 183 5.58 -36.88 -3.69
N ALA A 184 4.54 -37.71 -3.89
CA ALA A 184 3.84 -37.82 -5.18
C ALA A 184 2.77 -36.75 -5.39
N GLY A 185 2.38 -36.01 -4.34
CA GLY A 185 1.38 -34.94 -4.38
C GLY A 185 1.92 -33.55 -4.05
N PRO A 186 1.07 -32.51 -4.14
CA PRO A 186 1.44 -31.14 -3.85
C PRO A 186 1.89 -30.98 -2.38
N ASP A 187 2.92 -30.16 -2.18
CA ASP A 187 3.44 -29.84 -0.85
C ASP A 187 2.76 -28.59 -0.28
N PHE A 188 1.93 -28.80 0.74
CA PHE A 188 1.18 -27.75 1.46
C PHE A 188 1.78 -27.42 2.84
N PHE A 189 2.97 -27.93 3.16
CA PHE A 189 3.63 -27.60 4.43
C PHE A 189 4.09 -26.15 4.44
N PRO A 190 3.96 -25.45 5.59
CA PRO A 190 4.40 -24.07 5.72
C PRO A 190 5.86 -23.89 5.31
N GLU A 191 6.15 -22.79 4.62
CA GLU A 191 7.51 -22.37 4.31
C GLU A 191 7.67 -20.86 4.42
N THR A 192 8.87 -20.44 4.78
CA THR A 192 9.31 -19.05 4.63
C THR A 192 10.58 -19.04 3.80
N GLY A 193 10.74 -17.99 2.98
CA GLY A 193 11.87 -17.95 2.07
C GLY A 193 12.04 -16.60 1.39
N THR A 194 12.98 -16.57 0.45
CA THR A 194 13.23 -15.43 -0.42
C THR A 194 12.74 -15.77 -1.82
N LEU A 195 11.86 -14.93 -2.36
CA LEU A 195 11.41 -15.03 -3.74
C LEU A 195 12.53 -14.55 -4.65
N TYR A 196 13.18 -15.50 -5.33
CA TYR A 196 14.15 -15.16 -6.36
C TYR A 196 13.42 -14.74 -7.63
N ILE A 197 13.59 -13.48 -8.04
CA ILE A 197 13.08 -12.98 -9.33
C ILE A 197 14.27 -12.94 -10.30
N PRO A 198 14.36 -13.85 -11.28
CA PRO A 198 15.43 -13.82 -12.27
C PRO A 198 15.43 -12.50 -13.04
N GLY A 199 16.60 -12.01 -13.44
CA GLY A 199 16.72 -10.76 -14.21
C GLY A 199 15.95 -10.76 -15.53
N SER A 200 15.73 -11.95 -16.13
CA SER A 200 14.85 -12.13 -17.30
C SER A 200 13.39 -11.78 -17.00
N MET A 201 12.92 -12.11 -15.79
CA MET A 201 11.58 -11.77 -15.31
C MET A 201 11.48 -10.32 -14.87
N THR A 202 12.47 -9.79 -14.17
CA THR A 202 12.49 -8.37 -13.75
C THR A 202 12.32 -7.41 -14.93
N ARG A 203 12.87 -7.76 -16.11
CA ARG A 203 12.72 -6.95 -17.34
C ARG A 203 11.34 -7.05 -17.99
N LYS A 204 10.60 -8.13 -17.74
CA LYS A 204 9.26 -8.39 -18.30
C LYS A 204 8.16 -7.86 -17.38
N MET A 205 8.38 -7.94 -16.07
CA MET A 205 7.46 -7.45 -15.06
C MET A 205 7.41 -5.92 -15.10
N ASN A 206 6.22 -5.34 -14.99
CA ASN A 206 6.07 -3.92 -14.76
C ASN A 206 6.15 -3.64 -13.24
N PRO A 207 7.23 -3.02 -12.73
CA PRO A 207 7.39 -2.74 -11.31
C PRO A 207 6.59 -1.51 -10.84
N LEU A 208 5.92 -0.78 -11.74
CA LEU A 208 5.28 0.49 -11.45
C LEU A 208 3.76 0.38 -11.38
N GLY A 209 3.20 0.81 -10.26
CA GLY A 209 1.76 1.04 -10.06
C GLY A 209 1.42 2.54 -10.08
N LEU A 210 0.19 2.84 -10.50
CA LEU A 210 -0.40 4.18 -10.42
C LEU A 210 -1.10 4.36 -9.07
N THR A 211 -0.79 5.44 -8.36
CA THR A 211 -1.30 5.70 -7.01
C THR A 211 -2.17 6.95 -6.96
N LEU A 212 -3.35 6.80 -6.36
CA LEU A 212 -4.23 7.88 -5.91
C LEU A 212 -4.07 8.02 -4.40
N LYS A 213 -3.82 9.23 -3.87
CA LYS A 213 -3.58 9.47 -2.45
C LYS A 213 -4.51 10.56 -1.93
N ALA A 214 -5.10 10.35 -0.77
CA ALA A 214 -5.82 11.36 0.01
C ALA A 214 -5.11 11.55 1.36
N VAL A 215 -4.96 12.80 1.80
CA VAL A 215 -4.25 13.15 3.03
C VAL A 215 -5.04 14.16 3.85
N ILE A 216 -4.94 14.03 5.17
CA ILE A 216 -5.39 15.02 6.14
C ILE A 216 -4.24 15.22 7.13
N ASP A 217 -3.64 16.41 7.14
CA ASP A 217 -2.53 16.74 8.02
C ASP A 217 -2.94 17.82 9.03
N TYR A 218 -2.45 17.70 10.26
CA TYR A 218 -2.55 18.71 11.29
C TYR A 218 -1.14 19.19 11.71
N ASN A 219 -0.88 20.48 11.52
CA ASN A 219 0.39 21.14 11.78
C ASN A 219 0.34 21.84 13.14
N ILE A 220 1.22 21.44 14.05
CA ILE A 220 1.43 22.03 15.38
C ILE A 220 2.75 22.78 15.35
N PRO A 221 2.75 24.11 15.41
CA PRO A 221 3.99 24.87 15.44
C PRO A 221 4.76 24.59 16.73
N LEU A 222 6.04 24.24 16.60
CA LEU A 222 6.97 24.03 17.72
C LEU A 222 7.84 25.28 17.92
N ILE A 223 8.46 25.74 16.84
CA ILE A 223 9.31 26.93 16.78
C ILE A 223 9.05 27.64 15.44
N GLU A 224 9.54 28.86 15.29
CA GLU A 224 9.26 29.72 14.12
C GLU A 224 9.51 29.07 12.75
N LYS A 225 10.48 28.15 12.66
CA LYS A 225 10.85 27.46 11.41
C LYS A 225 10.49 25.97 11.38
N MET A 226 9.78 25.45 12.38
CA MET A 226 9.46 24.02 12.45
C MET A 226 8.10 23.74 13.09
N ASN A 227 7.31 22.90 12.43
CA ASN A 227 6.05 22.36 12.92
C ASN A 227 6.17 20.83 13.09
N VAL A 228 5.51 20.26 14.10
CA VAL A 228 5.14 18.84 14.07
C VAL A 228 3.94 18.68 13.14
N THR A 229 3.98 17.69 12.28
CA THR A 229 2.85 17.30 11.45
C THR A 229 2.35 15.93 11.88
N MET A 230 1.06 15.85 12.21
CA MET A 230 0.36 14.61 12.48
C MET A 230 -0.77 14.49 11.47
N GLY A 231 -0.81 13.41 10.71
CA GLY A 231 -1.79 13.26 9.65
C GLY A 231 -2.30 11.85 9.53
N SER A 232 -3.34 11.69 8.74
CA SER A 232 -3.82 10.40 8.25
C SER A 232 -3.85 10.43 6.73
N TYR A 233 -3.74 9.25 6.14
CA TYR A 233 -3.79 9.11 4.70
C TYR A 233 -4.46 7.80 4.29
N ALA A 234 -4.95 7.79 3.06
CA ALA A 234 -5.33 6.59 2.34
C ALA A 234 -4.81 6.70 0.91
N SER A 235 -4.27 5.62 0.37
CA SER A 235 -3.81 5.55 -1.00
C SER A 235 -4.20 4.24 -1.66
N TYR A 236 -4.80 4.36 -2.83
CA TYR A 236 -5.12 3.21 -3.68
C TYR A 236 -4.13 3.15 -4.83
N THR A 237 -3.45 2.01 -4.97
CA THR A 237 -2.49 1.75 -6.05
C THR A 237 -3.05 0.71 -6.99
N ILE A 238 -3.14 1.05 -8.26
CA ILE A 238 -3.45 0.12 -9.33
C ILE A 238 -2.14 -0.44 -9.85
N TYR A 239 -1.96 -1.75 -9.75
CA TYR A 239 -0.71 -2.41 -10.12
C TYR A 239 -0.97 -3.55 -11.09
N LYS A 240 -0.36 -3.46 -12.26
CA LYS A 240 -0.49 -4.45 -13.34
C LYS A 240 0.89 -4.98 -13.72
N PRO A 241 1.32 -6.12 -13.17
CA PRO A 241 2.68 -6.62 -13.39
C PRO A 241 2.88 -7.26 -14.77
N GLY A 242 1.82 -7.84 -15.35
CA GLY A 242 1.86 -8.55 -16.63
C GLY A 242 2.52 -9.93 -16.56
N TYR A 243 3.67 -10.04 -15.89
CA TYR A 243 4.37 -11.29 -15.58
C TYR A 243 4.46 -11.47 -14.07
N VAL A 244 4.49 -12.71 -13.59
CA VAL A 244 4.55 -13.01 -12.15
C VAL A 244 5.67 -14.00 -11.85
N SER A 245 6.33 -13.80 -10.71
CA SER A 245 7.20 -14.81 -10.11
C SER A 245 6.52 -15.32 -8.84
N LEU A 246 6.50 -16.64 -8.66
CA LEU A 246 5.84 -17.30 -7.55
C LEU A 246 6.85 -18.11 -6.72
N PRO A 247 6.58 -18.33 -5.42
CA PRO A 247 7.29 -19.33 -4.64
C PRO A 247 7.36 -20.67 -5.35
N LYS A 248 8.49 -21.38 -5.23
CA LYS A 248 8.75 -22.62 -5.98
C LYS A 248 7.67 -23.69 -5.76
N LYS A 249 7.15 -23.81 -4.53
CA LYS A 249 6.06 -24.75 -4.21
C LYS A 249 4.79 -24.43 -4.99
N ILE A 250 4.39 -23.15 -5.02
CA ILE A 250 3.19 -22.71 -5.76
C ILE A 250 3.38 -22.89 -7.26
N ALA A 251 4.54 -22.48 -7.80
CA ALA A 251 4.84 -22.62 -9.22
C ALA A 251 4.79 -24.10 -9.65
N LYS A 252 5.39 -25.00 -8.86
CA LYS A 252 5.36 -26.44 -9.12
C LYS A 252 3.93 -26.99 -9.10
N ALA A 253 3.15 -26.64 -8.08
CA ALA A 253 1.76 -27.08 -7.98
C ALA A 253 0.90 -26.60 -9.17
N ALA A 254 1.09 -25.36 -9.62
CA ALA A 254 0.39 -24.83 -10.80
C ALA A 254 0.77 -25.59 -12.08
N ILE A 255 2.06 -25.90 -12.28
CA ILE A 255 2.54 -26.66 -13.43
C ILE A 255 2.00 -28.09 -13.43
N GLU A 256 2.00 -28.77 -12.29
CA GLU A 256 1.51 -30.15 -12.17
C GLU A 256 -0.01 -30.22 -12.39
N ASN A 257 -0.78 -29.30 -11.78
CA ASN A 257 -2.22 -29.21 -12.00
C ASN A 257 -2.56 -28.83 -13.45
N GLY A 258 -1.78 -27.93 -14.06
CA GLY A 258 -1.92 -27.57 -15.47
C GLY A 258 -1.79 -28.79 -16.38
N LYS A 259 -0.73 -29.60 -16.18
CA LYS A 259 -0.50 -30.82 -16.96
C LYS A 259 -1.66 -31.82 -16.86
N LEU A 260 -2.24 -31.99 -15.67
CA LEU A 260 -3.41 -32.86 -15.46
C LEU A 260 -4.64 -32.38 -16.25
N LYS A 261 -4.75 -31.06 -16.49
CA LYS A 261 -5.82 -30.44 -17.29
C LYS A 261 -5.45 -30.23 -18.77
N GLY A 262 -4.27 -30.69 -19.21
CA GLY A 262 -3.77 -30.47 -20.58
C GLY A 262 -3.30 -29.03 -20.86
N ILE A 263 -3.02 -28.25 -19.82
CA ILE A 263 -2.53 -26.86 -19.89
C ILE A 263 -1.02 -26.84 -19.63
N ASP A 264 -0.23 -26.34 -20.58
CA ASP A 264 1.21 -26.15 -20.40
C ASP A 264 1.51 -24.81 -19.71
N VAL A 265 1.51 -24.83 -18.38
CA VAL A 265 1.78 -23.63 -17.56
C VAL A 265 3.26 -23.27 -17.62
N ASN A 266 3.56 -22.07 -18.11
CA ASN A 266 4.91 -21.50 -18.14
C ASN A 266 4.92 -20.01 -17.77
N PHE A 267 5.34 -19.70 -16.54
CA PHE A 267 5.39 -18.33 -16.02
C PHE A 267 6.44 -17.42 -16.69
N GLU A 268 7.46 -17.99 -17.32
CA GLU A 268 8.49 -17.21 -18.03
C GLU A 268 8.05 -16.85 -19.45
N ARG A 269 7.29 -17.73 -20.10
CA ARG A 269 6.77 -17.54 -21.45
C ARG A 269 5.50 -16.70 -21.43
N ASP A 270 4.55 -17.05 -20.56
CA ASP A 270 3.17 -16.60 -20.64
C ASP A 270 2.88 -15.48 -19.65
N SER A 271 2.36 -14.37 -20.16
CA SER A 271 1.93 -13.23 -19.35
C SER A 271 0.52 -13.45 -18.78
N ILE A 272 0.31 -13.13 -17.50
CA ILE A 272 -1.01 -13.13 -16.87
C ILE A 272 -1.62 -11.73 -16.98
N LYS A 273 -2.17 -11.41 -18.17
CA LYS A 273 -2.59 -10.04 -18.51
C LYS A 273 -3.80 -9.56 -17.74
N SER A 274 -4.65 -10.46 -17.23
CA SER A 274 -5.81 -10.07 -16.44
C SER A 274 -5.47 -9.82 -14.97
N PHE A 275 -4.26 -10.18 -14.53
CA PHE A 275 -3.87 -10.07 -13.14
C PHE A 275 -3.52 -8.62 -12.76
N PHE A 276 -4.22 -8.12 -11.75
CA PHE A 276 -3.90 -6.90 -11.03
C PHE A 276 -3.65 -7.22 -9.56
N MET A 277 -2.64 -6.59 -8.98
CA MET A 277 -2.27 -6.73 -7.58
C MET A 277 -2.44 -5.37 -6.89
N ASN A 278 -3.67 -4.86 -6.94
CA ASN A 278 -3.96 -3.53 -6.41
C ASN A 278 -3.72 -3.51 -4.89
N SER A 279 -3.47 -2.33 -4.34
CA SER A 279 -3.29 -2.17 -2.89
C SER A 279 -3.97 -0.93 -2.36
N LEU A 280 -4.63 -1.06 -1.22
CA LEU A 280 -5.12 0.04 -0.40
C LEU A 280 -4.21 0.18 0.83
N ASP A 281 -3.36 1.20 0.83
CA ASP A 281 -2.52 1.53 1.98
C ASP A 281 -3.20 2.67 2.75
N PHE A 282 -3.30 2.56 4.07
CA PHE A 282 -3.94 3.57 4.91
C PHE A 282 -3.29 3.61 6.28
N GLY A 283 -3.27 4.78 6.90
CA GLY A 283 -2.65 4.89 8.21
C GLY A 283 -2.42 6.31 8.69
N ILE A 284 -1.45 6.42 9.59
CA ILE A 284 -1.09 7.66 10.27
C ILE A 284 0.32 8.06 9.84
N SER A 285 0.49 9.35 9.57
CA SER A 285 1.79 9.96 9.31
C SER A 285 2.19 10.85 10.49
N LEU A 286 3.43 10.72 10.95
CA LEU A 286 4.03 11.61 11.93
C LEU A 286 5.31 12.18 11.34
N GLY A 287 5.51 13.49 11.44
CA GLY A 287 6.69 14.10 10.86
C GLY A 287 6.98 15.51 11.36
N LEU A 288 8.05 16.07 10.81
CA LEU A 288 8.46 17.45 11.00
C LEU A 288 8.32 18.18 9.68
N LEU A 289 7.82 19.41 9.74
CA LEU A 289 7.69 20.32 8.61
C LEU A 289 8.56 21.54 8.88
N PHE A 290 9.50 21.82 8.00
CA PHE A 290 10.45 22.92 8.09
C PHE A 290 10.10 24.01 7.08
N ARG A 291 10.22 25.28 7.48
CA ARG A 291 10.21 26.40 6.54
C ARG A 291 11.60 26.60 5.96
N ILE A 292 11.69 26.71 4.65
CA ILE A 292 12.95 26.93 3.91
C ILE A 292 13.10 28.42 3.63
#